data_AF-A0A926QMZ1-F1
#
_entry.id   AF-A0A926QMZ1-F1
#
_cell.length_a   1.000
_cell.length_b   1.000
_cell.length_c   1.000
_cell.angle_alpha   90.00
_cell.angle_beta   90.00
_cell.angle_gamma   90.00
#
_symmetry.space_group_name_H-M   'P 1'
#
loop_
_entity.id
_entity.type
_entity.pdbx_description
1 polymer ?
#
loop_
_entity_poly.entity_id
_entity_poly.type
_entity_poly.pdbx_seq_one_letter_code
_entity_poly.pdbx_strand_id
1 'polypeptide(L)'
;MILGLLFALIAGSLVSVQNIFNSKVNERAGSWATTSVVLGMGFAASLTIGLINEGKHLFILQHMQPWYWFSGLIGVGVVICLVQGIRLLGPTFAISIVLTAQLGFALLLDSLGWLGLDKVPFTFNKLIGVLVIAGGIFVFKLGGGREI
;
A
#
# COMPACT_ATOMS: atom_id res chain seq x y z
N MET A 1 13.04 -16.12 -7.11
CA MET A 1 11.69 -15.96 -7.71
C MET A 1 10.59 -16.53 -6.82
N ILE A 2 10.61 -17.82 -6.46
CA ILE A 2 9.56 -18.46 -5.63
C ILE A 2 9.44 -17.81 -4.23
N LEU A 3 10.56 -17.56 -3.56
CA LEU A 3 10.55 -16.92 -2.24
C LEU A 3 9.94 -15.51 -2.27
N GLY A 4 10.23 -14.73 -3.32
CA GLY A 4 9.63 -13.40 -3.52
C GLY A 4 8.12 -13.47 -3.75
N LEU A 5 7.64 -14.47 -4.49
CA LEU A 5 6.21 -14.71 -4.67
C LEU A 5 5.52 -15.02 -3.34
N LEU A 6 6.13 -15.87 -2.50
CA LEU A 6 5.60 -16.19 -1.18
C LEU A 6 5.50 -14.95 -0.30
N PHE A 7 6.55 -14.13 -0.24
CA PHE A 7 6.51 -12.87 0.51
C PHE A 7 5.44 -11.91 0.00
N ALA A 8 5.24 -11.79 -1.32
CA ALA A 8 4.21 -10.95 -1.90
C ALA A 8 2.79 -11.43 -1.53
N LEU A 9 2.55 -12.74 -1.55
CA LEU A 9 1.27 -13.33 -1.13
C LEU A 9 0.98 -13.10 0.36
N ILE A 10 2.00 -13.30 1.21
CA ILE A 10 1.89 -13.04 2.65
C ILE A 10 1.63 -11.55 2.89
N ALA A 11 2.35 -10.66 2.21
CA ALA A 11 2.16 -9.22 2.31
C ALA A 11 0.73 -8.80 1.94
N GLY A 12 0.19 -9.28 0.81
CA GLY A 12 -1.19 -8.98 0.42
C GLY A 12 -2.23 -9.47 1.44
N SER A 13 -1.98 -10.64 2.05
CA SER A 13 -2.84 -11.19 3.10
C SER A 13 -2.79 -10.33 4.36
N LEU A 14 -1.60 -9.92 4.80
CA LEU A 14 -1.41 -9.04 5.95
C LEU A 14 -2.02 -7.65 5.76
N VAL A 15 -1.90 -7.07 4.55
CA VAL A 15 -2.52 -5.78 4.21
C VAL A 15 -4.04 -5.85 4.36
N SER A 16 -4.66 -6.97 3.96
CA SER A 16 -6.10 -7.15 4.11
C SER A 16 -6.54 -7.17 5.58
N VAL A 17 -5.78 -7.86 6.44
CA VAL A 17 -6.04 -7.88 7.90
C VAL A 17 -5.83 -6.49 8.51
N GLN A 18 -4.74 -5.81 8.14
CA GLN A 18 -4.46 -4.44 8.59
C GLN A 18 -5.61 -3.49 8.22
N ASN A 19 -6.15 -3.58 7.01
CA ASN A 19 -7.26 -2.74 6.57
C ASN A 19 -8.53 -2.94 7.41
N ILE A 20 -8.84 -4.19 7.77
CA ILE A 20 -9.98 -4.50 8.65
C ILE A 20 -9.77 -3.87 10.03
N PHE A 21 -8.58 -4.01 10.61
CA PHE A 21 -8.25 -3.41 11.91
C PHE A 21 -8.32 -1.88 11.85
N ASN A 22 -7.74 -1.26 10.82
CA ASN A 22 -7.78 0.19 10.63
C ASN A 22 -9.22 0.69 10.52
N SER A 23 -10.07 0.01 9.75
CA SER A 23 -11.49 0.36 9.65
C SER A 23 -12.20 0.29 11.01
N LYS A 24 -11.94 -0.76 11.80
CA LYS A 24 -12.55 -0.97 13.12
C LYS A 24 -12.08 0.03 14.16
N VAL A 25 -10.79 0.38 14.17
CA VAL A 25 -10.26 1.44 15.04
C VAL A 25 -10.88 2.78 14.63
N ASN A 26 -11.02 3.03 13.33
CA ASN A 26 -11.58 4.28 12.83
C ASN A 26 -13.06 4.46 13.18
N GLU A 27 -13.87 3.39 13.15
CA GLU A 27 -15.26 3.42 13.61
C GLU A 27 -15.39 3.91 15.06
N ARG A 28 -14.37 3.67 15.91
CA ARG A 28 -14.41 3.97 17.35
C ARG A 28 -13.66 5.23 17.74
N ALA A 29 -12.53 5.51 17.10
CA ALA A 29 -11.57 6.55 17.49
C ALA A 29 -11.39 7.65 16.44
N GLY A 30 -11.95 7.48 15.22
CA GLY A 30 -11.78 8.41 14.11
C GLY A 30 -10.44 8.25 13.35
N SER A 31 -10.33 8.99 12.23
CA SER A 31 -9.26 8.75 11.23
C SER A 31 -7.88 9.17 11.69
N TRP A 32 -7.79 10.29 12.41
CA TRP A 32 -6.52 10.78 12.96
C TRP A 32 -5.98 9.85 14.05
N ALA A 33 -6.84 9.41 14.98
CA ALA A 33 -6.44 8.46 16.02
C ALA A 33 -6.02 7.12 15.42
N THR A 34 -6.76 6.61 14.43
CA THR A 34 -6.41 5.37 13.71
C THR A 34 -5.04 5.47 13.08
N THR A 35 -4.79 6.55 12.34
CA THR A 35 -3.51 6.75 11.64
C THR A 35 -2.36 6.84 12.64
N SER A 36 -2.51 7.61 13.72
CA SER A 36 -1.50 7.73 14.77
C SER A 36 -1.21 6.39 15.47
N VAL A 37 -2.24 5.61 15.80
CA VAL A 37 -2.07 4.30 16.46
C VAL A 37 -1.41 3.30 15.52
N VAL A 38 -1.82 3.23 14.25
CA VAL A 38 -1.30 2.25 13.29
C VAL A 38 0.16 2.55 12.95
N LEU A 39 0.49 3.81 12.64
CA LEU A 39 1.88 4.18 12.38
C LEU A 39 2.73 4.08 13.65
N GLY A 40 2.18 4.45 14.81
CA GLY A 40 2.87 4.35 16.10
C GLY A 40 3.20 2.90 16.48
N MET A 41 2.25 1.98 16.35
CA MET A 41 2.46 0.54 16.59
C MET A 41 3.41 -0.06 15.56
N GLY A 42 3.30 0.33 14.28
CA GLY A 42 4.23 -0.08 13.24
C GLY A 42 5.67 0.37 13.53
N PHE A 43 5.85 1.62 13.96
CA PHE A 43 7.14 2.16 14.38
C PHE A 43 7.70 1.41 15.59
N ALA A 44 6.89 1.19 16.64
CA ALA A 44 7.32 0.47 17.83
C ALA A 44 7.74 -0.98 17.52
N ALA A 45 6.96 -1.69 16.69
CA ALA A 45 7.28 -3.05 16.26
C ALA A 45 8.56 -3.09 15.42
N SER A 46 8.69 -2.19 14.44
CA SER A 46 9.88 -2.09 13.58
C SER A 46 11.13 -1.74 14.39
N LEU A 47 11.03 -0.82 15.34
CA LEU A 47 12.14 -0.43 16.21
C LEU A 47 12.58 -1.59 17.10
N THR A 48 11.62 -2.29 17.72
CA THR A 48 11.92 -3.42 18.62
C THR A 48 12.59 -4.57 17.86
N ILE A 49 12.02 -4.98 16.73
CA ILE A 49 12.58 -6.07 15.90
C ILE A 49 13.94 -5.66 15.31
N GLY A 50 14.04 -4.41 14.82
CA GLY A 50 15.28 -3.88 14.28
C GLY A 50 16.41 -3.82 15.32
N LEU A 51 16.11 -3.42 16.56
CA LEU A 51 17.09 -3.44 17.66
C LEU A 51 17.55 -4.86 18.02
N ILE A 52 16.68 -5.86 17.93
CA ILE A 52 17.02 -7.27 18.20
C ILE A 52 17.91 -7.85 17.10
N ASN A 53 17.59 -7.59 15.82
CA ASN A 53 18.28 -8.20 14.69
C ASN A 53 19.54 -7.43 14.25
N GLU A 54 19.49 -6.09 14.27
CA GLU A 54 20.52 -5.22 13.68
C GLU A 54 21.24 -4.36 14.74
N GLY A 55 20.70 -4.25 15.96
CA GLY A 55 21.31 -3.55 17.08
C GLY A 55 21.63 -2.07 16.76
N LYS A 56 22.89 -1.67 16.95
CA LYS A 56 23.35 -0.29 16.69
C LYS A 56 23.36 0.07 15.20
N HIS A 57 23.33 -0.91 14.30
CA HIS A 57 23.37 -0.68 12.85
C HIS A 57 22.08 -0.04 12.32
N LEU A 58 20.97 -0.17 13.07
CA LEU A 58 19.69 0.49 12.79
C LEU A 58 19.81 2.02 12.68
N PHE A 59 20.75 2.62 13.43
CA PHE A 59 20.93 4.07 13.51
C PHE A 59 21.98 4.59 12.52
N ILE A 60 22.60 3.72 11.72
CA ILE A 60 23.58 4.09 10.71
C ILE A 60 22.84 4.47 9.43
N LEU A 61 22.33 5.71 9.38
CA LEU A 61 21.58 6.27 8.26
C LEU A 61 22.51 7.07 7.33
N GLN A 62 23.54 6.41 6.79
CA GLN A 62 24.51 7.06 5.91
C GLN A 62 23.95 7.22 4.48
N HIS A 63 24.22 8.37 3.86
CA HIS A 63 23.91 8.68 2.45
C HIS A 63 22.41 8.72 2.05
N MET A 64 21.47 8.86 2.99
CA MET A 64 20.07 9.07 2.63
C MET A 64 19.82 10.50 2.12
N GLN A 65 19.18 10.63 0.95
CA GLN A 65 18.72 11.93 0.45
C GLN A 65 17.60 12.50 1.35
N PRO A 66 17.58 13.81 1.65
CA PRO A 66 16.58 14.42 2.53
C PRO A 66 15.12 14.16 2.13
N TRP A 67 14.85 13.94 0.84
CA TRP A 67 13.51 13.62 0.34
C TRP A 67 12.97 12.30 0.92
N TYR A 68 13.78 11.26 1.09
CA TYR A 68 13.28 9.94 1.50
C TYR A 68 12.59 9.94 2.86
N TRP A 69 12.90 10.90 3.71
CA TRP A 69 12.24 11.12 5.00
C TRP A 69 10.76 11.49 4.88
N PHE A 70 10.34 12.07 3.75
CA PHE A 70 8.93 12.38 3.50
C PHE A 70 8.06 11.15 3.23
N SER A 71 8.66 9.97 3.02
CA SER A 71 7.91 8.72 2.84
C SER A 71 6.98 8.40 4.04
N GLY A 72 7.44 8.69 5.26
CA GLY A 72 6.62 8.54 6.47
C GLY A 72 5.38 9.44 6.47
N LEU A 73 5.51 10.67 5.95
CA LEU A 73 4.39 11.61 5.83
C LEU A 73 3.38 11.14 4.76
N ILE A 74 3.86 10.56 3.65
CA ILE A 74 3.01 9.93 2.64
C ILE A 74 2.20 8.79 3.26
N GLY A 75 2.79 8.00 4.17
CA GLY A 75 2.12 6.93 4.89
C GLY A 75 0.88 7.38 5.68
N VAL A 76 0.93 8.57 6.28
CA VAL A 76 -0.24 9.18 6.96
C VAL A 76 -1.37 9.37 5.95
N GLY A 77 -1.07 9.94 4.78
CA GLY A 77 -2.04 10.13 3.70
C GLY A 77 -2.64 8.82 3.20
N VAL A 78 -1.80 7.78 3.05
CA VAL A 78 -2.26 6.44 2.62
C VAL A 78 -3.29 5.86 3.58
N VAL A 79 -3.02 5.87 4.89
CA VAL A 79 -3.96 5.30 5.88
C VAL A 79 -5.27 6.07 5.92
N ILE A 80 -5.23 7.41 5.92
CA ILE A 80 -6.43 8.24 5.95
C ILE A 80 -7.28 7.99 4.70
N CYS A 81 -6.69 8.09 3.51
CA CYS A 81 -7.40 7.88 2.25
C CYS A 81 -7.99 6.47 2.14
N LEU A 82 -7.24 5.46 2.57
CA LEU A 82 -7.69 4.07 2.50
C LEU A 82 -8.84 3.79 3.46
N VAL A 83 -8.73 4.20 4.72
CA VAL A 83 -9.78 4.03 5.72
C VAL A 83 -11.06 4.77 5.31
N GLN A 84 -10.92 6.01 4.84
CA GLN A 84 -12.06 6.79 4.37
C GLN A 84 -12.67 6.18 3.10
N GLY A 85 -11.83 5.68 2.19
CA GLY A 85 -12.29 4.94 1.01
C GLY A 85 -13.11 3.71 1.39
N ILE A 86 -12.61 2.88 2.32
CA ILE A 86 -13.30 1.68 2.80
C ILE A 86 -14.66 2.02 3.42
N ARG A 87 -14.75 3.13 4.18
CA ARG A 87 -16.03 3.56 4.77
C ARG A 87 -17.07 4.00 3.73
N LEU A 88 -16.62 4.70 2.68
CA LEU A 88 -17.51 5.29 1.68
C LEU A 88 -17.94 4.29 0.60
N LEU A 89 -17.05 3.36 0.25
CA LEU A 89 -17.17 2.50 -0.93
C LEU A 89 -17.32 1.02 -0.56
N GLY A 90 -17.15 0.67 0.72
CA GLY A 90 -16.98 -0.70 1.17
C GLY A 90 -15.54 -1.21 0.97
N PRO A 91 -15.11 -2.21 1.74
CA PRO A 91 -13.72 -2.67 1.76
C PRO A 91 -13.26 -3.20 0.40
N THR A 92 -14.06 -4.06 -0.22
CA THR A 92 -13.69 -4.72 -1.47
C THR A 92 -13.52 -3.73 -2.61
N PHE A 93 -14.47 -2.80 -2.78
CA PHE A 93 -14.42 -1.84 -3.88
C PHE A 93 -13.31 -0.79 -3.68
N ALA A 94 -13.11 -0.30 -2.46
CA ALA A 94 -12.02 0.62 -2.15
C ALA A 94 -10.64 0.01 -2.45
N ILE A 95 -10.41 -1.23 -2.02
CA ILE A 95 -9.15 -1.93 -2.25
C ILE A 95 -8.92 -2.17 -3.75
N SER A 96 -9.95 -2.56 -4.52
CA SER A 96 -9.79 -2.74 -5.96
C SER A 96 -9.38 -1.45 -6.69
N ILE A 97 -9.99 -0.31 -6.34
CA ILE A 97 -9.59 1.00 -6.90
C ILE A 97 -8.13 1.30 -6.55
N VAL A 98 -7.74 1.11 -5.29
CA VAL A 98 -6.38 1.36 -4.80
C VAL A 98 -5.36 0.50 -5.55
N LEU A 99 -5.61 -0.80 -5.72
CA LEU A 99 -4.72 -1.70 -6.46
C LEU A 99 -4.59 -1.28 -7.92
N THR A 100 -5.69 -0.86 -8.56
CA THR A 100 -5.67 -0.36 -9.95
C THR A 100 -4.81 0.89 -10.07
N ALA A 101 -5.03 1.86 -9.18
CA ALA A 101 -4.28 3.11 -9.16
C ALA A 101 -2.79 2.86 -8.89
N GLN A 102 -2.46 1.99 -7.94
CA GLN A 102 -1.08 1.63 -7.61
C GLN A 102 -0.34 1.02 -8.80
N LEU A 103 -0.97 0.08 -9.53
CA LEU A 103 -0.37 -0.53 -10.72
C LEU A 103 -0.19 0.47 -11.86
N GLY A 104 -1.18 1.34 -12.10
CA GLY A 104 -1.10 2.37 -13.12
C GLY A 104 0.02 3.40 -12.82
N PHE A 105 0.09 3.88 -11.58
CA PHE A 105 1.15 4.80 -11.14
C PHE A 105 2.52 4.11 -11.14
N ALA A 106 2.63 2.86 -10.73
CA ALA A 106 3.89 2.11 -10.79
C ALA A 106 4.41 2.02 -12.22
N LEU A 107 3.56 1.65 -13.20
CA LEU A 107 3.97 1.63 -14.60
C LEU A 107 4.38 2.99 -15.13
N LEU A 108 3.67 4.05 -14.74
CA LEU A 108 3.98 5.41 -15.16
C LEU A 108 5.34 5.86 -14.59
N LEU A 109 5.59 5.62 -13.31
CA LEU A 109 6.85 5.98 -12.64
C LEU A 109 8.02 5.17 -13.20
N ASP A 110 7.86 3.86 -13.38
CA ASP A 110 8.87 2.97 -13.98
C ASP A 110 9.22 3.40 -15.41
N SER A 111 8.22 3.82 -16.19
CA SER A 111 8.41 4.27 -17.57
C SER A 111 9.09 5.63 -17.66
N LEU A 112 8.82 6.53 -16.73
CA LEU A 112 9.44 7.85 -16.67
C LEU A 112 10.84 7.79 -16.04
N GLY A 113 11.18 6.72 -15.32
CA GLY A 113 12.42 6.63 -14.54
C GLY A 113 12.45 7.66 -13.40
N TRP A 114 11.28 8.09 -12.93
CA TRP A 114 11.20 9.11 -11.90
C TRP A 114 11.65 8.52 -10.55
N LEU A 115 12.17 9.35 -9.64
CA LEU A 115 12.67 8.94 -8.30
C LEU A 115 13.90 8.00 -8.32
N GLY A 116 14.70 8.02 -9.39
CA GLY A 116 15.94 7.23 -9.48
C GLY A 116 15.73 5.76 -9.82
N LEU A 117 14.54 5.42 -10.34
CA LEU A 117 14.24 4.08 -10.85
C LEU A 117 14.94 3.84 -12.18
N ASP A 118 15.45 2.62 -12.38
CA ASP A 118 15.95 2.18 -13.69
C ASP A 118 14.80 2.24 -14.70
N LYS A 119 14.98 3.07 -15.74
CA LYS A 119 13.93 3.31 -16.74
C LYS A 119 13.58 2.00 -17.44
N VAL A 120 12.39 1.47 -17.15
CA VAL A 120 11.91 0.26 -17.80
C VAL A 120 11.14 0.65 -19.05
N PRO A 121 11.50 0.12 -20.24
CA PRO A 121 10.80 0.48 -21.47
C PRO A 121 9.32 0.13 -21.35
N PHE A 122 8.48 1.12 -21.68
CA PHE A 122 7.04 0.93 -21.76
C PHE A 122 6.73 0.04 -22.95
N THR A 123 6.18 -1.15 -22.69
CA THR A 123 5.77 -2.08 -23.73
C THR A 123 4.25 -2.16 -23.79
N PHE A 124 3.70 -2.33 -24.99
CA PHE A 124 2.25 -2.51 -25.19
C PHE A 124 1.69 -3.67 -24.35
N ASN A 125 2.48 -4.72 -24.09
CA ASN A 125 2.09 -5.83 -23.23
C ASN A 125 1.81 -5.40 -21.78
N LYS A 126 2.59 -4.45 -21.22
CA LYS A 126 2.36 -3.92 -19.87
C LYS A 126 1.08 -3.08 -19.81
N LEU A 127 0.83 -2.28 -20.85
CA LEU A 127 -0.41 -1.51 -20.96
C LEU A 127 -1.64 -2.43 -21.02
N ILE A 128 -1.60 -3.46 -21.87
CA ILE A 128 -2.67 -4.46 -21.96
C ILE A 128 -2.85 -5.16 -20.60
N GLY A 129 -1.77 -5.53 -19.91
CA GLY A 129 -1.84 -6.13 -18.57
C GLY A 129 -2.61 -5.25 -17.57
N VAL A 130 -2.31 -3.95 -17.52
CA VAL A 130 -3.03 -3.02 -16.63
C VAL A 130 -4.49 -2.84 -17.06
N LEU A 131 -4.78 -2.78 -18.35
CA LEU A 131 -6.16 -2.73 -18.86
C LEU A 131 -6.94 -3.99 -18.51
N VAL A 132 -6.32 -5.17 -18.55
CA VAL A 132 -6.94 -6.44 -18.14
C VAL A 132 -7.24 -6.44 -16.65
N ILE A 133 -6.32 -5.95 -15.81
CA ILE A 133 -6.55 -5.86 -14.36
C ILE A 133 -7.68 -4.86 -14.05
N ALA A 134 -7.66 -3.68 -14.69
CA ALA A 134 -8.72 -2.68 -14.56
C ALA A 134 -10.09 -3.22 -15.03
N GLY A 135 -10.10 -3.92 -16.17
CA GLY A 135 -11.30 -4.59 -16.70
C GLY A 135 -11.82 -5.69 -15.78
N GLY A 136 -10.93 -6.51 -15.23
CA GLY A 136 -11.27 -7.55 -14.24
C GLY A 136 -11.92 -6.96 -12.99
N ILE A 137 -11.42 -5.82 -12.52
CA ILE A 137 -12.00 -5.08 -11.38
C ILE A 137 -13.37 -4.49 -11.73
N PHE A 138 -13.53 -3.97 -12.95
CA PHE A 138 -14.81 -3.47 -13.44
C PHE A 138 -15.86 -4.60 -13.52
N VAL A 139 -15.48 -5.77 -14.04
CA VAL A 139 -16.33 -6.97 -14.06
C VAL A 139 -16.64 -7.43 -12.64
N PHE A 140 -15.66 -7.46 -11.74
CA PHE A 140 -15.88 -7.82 -10.34
C PHE A 140 -16.91 -6.90 -9.67
N LYS A 141 -16.86 -5.59 -9.94
CA LYS A 141 -17.86 -4.63 -9.48
C LYS A 141 -19.25 -4.91 -10.08
N LEU A 142 -19.33 -5.22 -11.36
CA LEU A 142 -20.60 -5.51 -12.04
C LEU A 142 -21.22 -6.85 -11.60
N GLY A 143 -20.39 -7.84 -11.29
CA GLY A 143 -20.80 -9.14 -10.76
C GLY A 143 -21.22 -9.10 -9.28
N GLY A 144 -20.74 -8.11 -8.51
CA GLY A 144 -21.19 -7.80 -7.15
C GLY A 144 -22.55 -7.10 -7.10
N GLY A 145 -23.51 -7.60 -7.87
CA GLY A 145 -24.89 -7.10 -7.84
C GLY A 145 -25.50 -7.30 -6.45
N ARG A 146 -25.88 -6.18 -5.81
CA ARG A 146 -26.90 -6.06 -4.76
C ARG A 146 -27.06 -7.29 -3.84
N GLU A 147 -26.39 -7.27 -2.70
CA GLU A 147 -27.08 -7.70 -1.48
C GLU A 147 -27.63 -6.44 -0.83
N ILE A 148 -28.96 -6.29 -0.97
CA ILE A 148 -29.79 -5.29 -0.30
C ILE A 148 -29.88 -5.68 1.18
#